data_AF-A0A1D9QKJ8-F1
#
_entry.id   AF-A0A1D9QKJ8-F1
#
_cell.length_a   1.000
_cell.length_b   1.000
_cell.length_c   1.000
_cell.angle_alpha   90.00
_cell.angle_beta   90.00
_cell.angle_gamma   90.00
#
_symmetry.space_group_name_H-M   'P 1'
#
loop_
_entity.id
_entity.type
_entity.pdbx_description
1 polymer ?
#
loop_
_entity_poly.entity_id
_entity_poly.type
_entity_poly.pdbx_seq_one_letter_code
_entity_poly.pdbx_strand_id
1 'polypeptide(L)'
;MQGLYPPAPGVQGMDSVLANGSIVKYSLGGYQYPNINSLSEKDYNYIWIAGINQCRTYDIATKFTKTSPNSTSLIASTEYFYLSLANTIFAGVGTSMINYRNAIDLYYHALYQYNHNSSIFEMPNSFGLLQILNGFVSEQAISFNTPSTGSSIQYIAGQTFASKIIQQFQQTISSSGISDKLSLYFGSYKPMLAFFYLSSLSTSDVTGRRFSTLPDYGSTIAFELFSYAEEGQYDSSTPFPNANELWVRFIFRNGTLNTDPLIS
;
A
#
# COMPACT_ATOMS: atom_id res chain seq x y z
N MET A 1 -3.98 11.28 -8.76
CA MET A 1 -5.10 11.22 -9.75
C MET A 1 -4.79 11.89 -11.07
N GLN A 2 -3.98 12.95 -11.13
CA GLN A 2 -3.69 13.67 -12.40
C GLN A 2 -3.00 12.83 -13.48
N GLY A 3 -2.30 11.74 -13.14
CA GLY A 3 -1.79 10.80 -14.15
C GLY A 3 -2.90 9.95 -14.80
N LEU A 4 -3.98 9.66 -14.08
CA LEU A 4 -5.11 8.86 -14.59
C LEU A 4 -6.14 9.73 -15.32
N TYR A 5 -6.38 10.94 -14.80
CA TYR A 5 -7.23 11.96 -15.41
C TYR A 5 -6.38 13.20 -15.68
N PRO A 6 -5.53 13.19 -16.74
CA PRO A 6 -4.68 14.33 -17.07
C PRO A 6 -5.50 15.55 -17.48
N PRO A 7 -4.93 16.76 -17.42
CA PRO A 7 -5.60 17.95 -17.93
C PRO A 7 -6.10 17.73 -19.35
N ALA A 8 -7.36 18.07 -19.60
CA ALA A 8 -8.04 17.82 -20.86
C ALA A 8 -8.48 19.17 -21.47
N PRO A 9 -7.62 19.82 -22.27
CA PRO A 9 -7.92 21.11 -22.87
C PRO A 9 -9.14 20.99 -23.78
N GLY A 10 -10.16 21.82 -23.55
CA GLY A 10 -11.34 21.85 -24.41
C GLY A 10 -12.37 20.74 -24.16
N VAL A 11 -12.20 19.91 -23.12
CA VAL A 11 -13.33 19.10 -22.61
C VAL A 11 -14.39 20.06 -22.08
N GLN A 12 -15.54 20.10 -22.76
CA GLN A 12 -16.71 20.85 -22.31
C GLN A 12 -17.30 20.19 -21.08
N GLY A 13 -17.34 20.93 -19.99
CA GLY A 13 -18.02 20.59 -18.74
C GLY A 13 -18.25 21.88 -17.96
N MET A 14 -19.27 21.90 -17.10
CA MET A 14 -19.91 23.08 -16.49
C MET A 14 -19.20 24.42 -16.74
N ASP A 15 -19.43 24.96 -17.95
CA ASP A 15 -19.06 26.33 -18.29
C ASP A 15 -19.73 27.23 -17.26
N SER A 16 -18.92 27.81 -16.37
CA SER A 16 -19.43 28.73 -15.36
C SER A 16 -19.47 30.11 -15.99
N VAL A 17 -20.68 30.59 -16.26
CA VAL A 17 -20.90 31.95 -16.74
C VAL A 17 -20.80 32.89 -15.54
N LEU A 18 -19.80 33.78 -15.55
CA LEU A 18 -19.65 34.81 -14.54
C LEU A 18 -20.73 35.89 -14.72
N ALA A 19 -20.96 36.69 -13.67
CA ALA A 19 -21.94 37.77 -13.68
C ALA A 19 -21.73 38.83 -14.78
N ASN A 20 -20.53 38.89 -15.39
CA ASN A 20 -20.19 39.76 -16.51
C ASN A 20 -20.38 39.11 -17.90
N GLY A 21 -20.96 37.90 -17.96
CA GLY A 21 -21.20 37.15 -19.19
C GLY A 21 -19.98 36.42 -19.76
N SER A 22 -18.82 36.50 -19.11
CA SER A 22 -17.65 35.71 -19.52
C SER A 22 -17.78 34.26 -19.09
N ILE A 23 -17.33 33.35 -19.96
CA ILE A 23 -17.32 31.92 -19.69
C ILE A 23 -15.97 31.56 -19.09
N VAL A 24 -15.98 31.08 -17.85
CA VAL A 24 -14.79 30.45 -17.26
C VAL A 24 -14.78 29.00 -17.71
N LYS A 25 -13.93 28.72 -18.70
CA LYS A 25 -13.50 27.37 -19.04
C LYS A 25 -12.64 26.85 -17.87
N TYR A 26 -12.70 25.55 -17.59
CA TYR A 26 -11.93 24.88 -16.51
C TYR A 26 -10.62 25.59 -16.16
N SER A 27 -10.49 26.00 -14.89
CA SER A 27 -9.27 26.65 -14.40
C SER A 27 -8.04 25.73 -14.55
N LEU A 28 -6.84 26.32 -14.51
CA LEU A 28 -5.56 25.59 -14.59
C LEU A 28 -5.36 24.75 -15.88
N GLY A 29 -5.93 25.20 -17.00
CA GLY A 29 -5.64 24.60 -18.32
C GLY A 29 -6.37 23.28 -18.60
N GLY A 30 -7.59 23.12 -18.09
CA GLY A 30 -8.37 21.87 -18.26
C GLY A 30 -8.12 20.84 -17.17
N TYR A 31 -7.64 21.26 -15.99
CA TYR A 31 -7.43 20.38 -14.85
C TYR A 31 -8.72 19.65 -14.47
N GLN A 32 -8.64 18.33 -14.31
CA GLN A 32 -9.77 17.50 -13.91
C GLN A 32 -9.81 17.37 -12.39
N TYR A 33 -11.00 17.55 -11.80
CA TYR A 33 -11.24 17.46 -10.35
C TYR A 33 -11.96 16.14 -10.03
N PRO A 34 -11.24 15.01 -9.88
CA PRO A 34 -11.85 13.77 -9.45
C PRO A 34 -12.37 13.94 -8.02
N ASN A 35 -13.55 13.38 -7.76
CA ASN A 35 -14.08 13.34 -6.40
C ASN A 35 -13.25 12.33 -5.58
N ILE A 36 -12.61 12.81 -4.51
CA ILE A 36 -11.82 12.00 -3.59
C ILE A 36 -12.54 12.02 -2.24
N ASN A 37 -13.06 10.86 -1.84
CA ASN A 37 -13.64 10.69 -0.53
C ASN A 37 -12.52 10.37 0.48
N SER A 38 -12.32 11.26 1.45
CA SER A 38 -11.45 11.00 2.60
C SER A 38 -12.29 10.52 3.78
N LEU A 39 -11.90 9.38 4.36
CA LEU A 39 -12.60 8.79 5.49
C LEU A 39 -11.89 9.20 6.79
N SER A 40 -12.67 9.60 7.79
CA SER A 40 -12.15 9.81 9.15
C SER A 40 -11.90 8.46 9.82
N GLU A 41 -11.01 8.41 10.81
CA GLU A 41 -10.81 7.20 11.63
C GLU A 41 -12.07 6.76 12.39
N LYS A 42 -13.07 7.63 12.50
CA LYS A 42 -14.37 7.34 13.11
C LYS A 42 -15.43 6.88 12.10
N ASP A 43 -15.11 6.89 10.81
CA ASP A 43 -15.99 6.39 9.77
C ASP A 43 -15.92 4.86 9.73
N TYR A 44 -17.08 4.19 9.73
CA TYR A 44 -17.13 2.73 9.69
C TYR A 44 -16.50 2.16 8.40
N ASN A 45 -16.46 2.92 7.31
CA ASN A 45 -15.82 2.51 6.06
C ASN A 45 -14.29 2.60 6.10
N TYR A 46 -13.70 3.24 7.12
CA TYR A 46 -12.24 3.33 7.23
C TYR A 46 -11.58 1.96 7.43
N ILE A 47 -12.33 1.00 7.96
CA ILE A 47 -11.90 -0.38 8.21
C ILE A 47 -11.34 -1.06 6.95
N TRP A 48 -11.81 -0.69 5.75
CA TRP A 48 -11.41 -1.34 4.50
C TRP A 48 -9.95 -1.08 4.11
N ILE A 49 -9.38 0.06 4.53
CA ILE A 49 -7.99 0.47 4.24
C ILE A 49 -7.11 0.49 5.49
N ALA A 50 -7.72 0.43 6.67
CA ALA A 50 -7.06 0.57 7.96
C ALA A 50 -7.69 -0.34 9.03
N GLY A 51 -7.96 -1.61 8.70
CA GLY A 51 -8.70 -2.53 9.55
C GLY A 51 -8.10 -2.87 10.92
N ILE A 52 -6.87 -2.44 11.19
CA ILE A 52 -6.21 -2.57 12.49
C ILE A 52 -6.42 -1.35 13.41
N ASN A 53 -6.87 -0.22 12.86
CA ASN A 53 -7.06 1.00 13.64
C ASN A 53 -8.22 0.79 14.62
N GLN A 54 -8.09 1.35 15.82
CA GLN A 54 -9.07 1.18 16.92
C GLN A 54 -9.35 -0.28 17.29
N CYS A 55 -8.43 -1.21 16.99
CA CYS A 55 -8.53 -2.61 17.33
C CYS A 55 -7.68 -2.93 18.57
N ARG A 56 -8.31 -2.90 19.76
CA ARG A 56 -7.62 -3.18 21.04
C ARG A 56 -6.91 -4.54 21.05
N THR A 57 -7.51 -5.56 20.44
CA THR A 57 -6.93 -6.91 20.38
C THR A 57 -5.65 -6.91 19.52
N TYR A 58 -5.63 -6.16 18.42
CA TYR A 58 -4.43 -5.95 17.62
C TYR A 58 -3.34 -5.22 18.40
N ASP A 59 -3.70 -4.17 19.16
CA ASP A 59 -2.73 -3.42 19.98
C ASP A 59 -2.06 -4.32 21.03
N ILE A 60 -2.86 -5.16 21.69
CA ILE A 60 -2.36 -6.15 22.65
C ILE A 60 -1.43 -7.16 21.96
N ALA A 61 -1.83 -7.71 20.82
CA ALA A 61 -1.02 -8.67 20.07
C ALA A 61 0.30 -8.05 19.60
N THR A 62 0.26 -6.81 19.08
CA THR A 62 1.45 -6.05 18.68
C THR A 62 2.39 -5.81 19.87
N LYS A 63 1.84 -5.48 21.05
CA LYS A 63 2.63 -5.32 22.27
C LYS A 63 3.34 -6.63 22.64
N PHE A 64 2.65 -7.77 22.58
CA PHE A 64 3.26 -9.08 22.82
C PHE A 64 4.36 -9.40 21.80
N THR A 65 4.14 -9.12 20.51
CA THR A 65 5.18 -9.29 19.46
C THR A 65 6.41 -8.43 19.78
N LYS A 66 6.22 -7.16 20.16
CA LYS A 66 7.30 -6.21 20.53
C LYS A 66 8.08 -6.60 21.80
N THR A 67 7.57 -7.51 22.62
CA THR A 67 8.22 -8.01 23.83
C THR A 67 8.56 -9.50 23.74
N SER A 68 8.43 -10.10 22.55
CA SER A 68 8.71 -11.51 22.32
C SER A 68 10.22 -11.81 22.43
N PRO A 69 10.62 -13.06 22.71
CA PRO A 69 12.02 -13.47 22.70
C PRO A 69 12.72 -13.16 21.38
N ASN A 70 12.02 -13.31 20.24
CA ASN A 70 12.57 -12.96 18.92
C ASN A 70 12.89 -11.46 18.83
N SER A 71 11.93 -10.61 19.21
CA SER A 71 12.14 -9.15 19.20
C SER A 71 13.26 -8.73 20.17
N THR A 72 13.36 -9.35 21.34
CA THR A 72 14.44 -9.07 22.30
C THR A 72 15.80 -9.49 21.75
N SER A 73 15.87 -10.66 21.11
CA SER A 73 17.09 -11.15 20.45
C SER A 73 17.55 -10.20 19.35
N LEU A 74 16.64 -9.74 18.48
CA LEU A 74 16.94 -8.78 17.41
C LEU A 74 17.40 -7.43 17.94
N ILE A 75 16.80 -6.93 19.02
CA ILE A 75 17.26 -5.68 19.65
C ILE A 75 18.71 -5.82 20.10
N ALA A 76 19.05 -6.91 20.81
CA ALA A 76 20.40 -7.13 21.31
C ALA A 76 21.42 -7.38 20.17
N SER A 77 21.06 -8.20 19.18
CA SER A 77 21.98 -8.57 18.09
C SER A 77 22.24 -7.44 17.10
N THR A 78 21.35 -6.46 17.00
CA THR A 78 21.47 -5.32 16.07
C THR A 78 21.84 -4.00 16.76
N GLU A 79 21.97 -3.98 18.08
CA GLU A 79 22.23 -2.77 18.87
C GLU A 79 23.48 -2.02 18.39
N TYR A 80 24.60 -2.74 18.24
CA TYR A 80 25.85 -2.15 17.77
C TYR A 80 25.70 -1.53 16.37
N PHE A 81 24.99 -2.22 15.47
CA PHE A 81 24.73 -1.71 14.12
C PHE A 81 23.92 -0.40 14.18
N TYR A 82 22.80 -0.38 14.90
CA TYR A 82 21.97 0.82 15.01
C TYR A 82 22.74 1.99 15.64
N LEU A 83 23.48 1.76 16.73
CA LEU A 83 24.24 2.80 17.41
C LEU A 83 25.42 3.30 16.57
N SER A 84 26.00 2.48 15.69
CA SER A 84 27.05 2.93 14.76
C SER A 84 26.57 4.02 13.79
N LEU A 85 25.26 4.11 13.56
CA LEU A 85 24.62 5.10 12.69
C LEU A 85 24.13 6.35 13.43
N ALA A 86 24.31 6.42 14.75
CA ALA A 86 23.74 7.48 15.60
C ALA A 86 24.23 8.88 15.26
N ASN A 87 25.51 9.01 14.86
CA ASN A 87 26.11 10.28 14.49
C ASN A 87 26.10 10.56 12.98
N THR A 88 25.47 9.70 12.18
CA THR A 88 25.38 9.84 10.72
C THR A 88 23.92 9.89 10.27
N ILE A 89 23.36 8.77 9.82
CA ILE A 89 22.00 8.66 9.30
C ILE A 89 20.96 9.06 10.36
N PHE A 90 21.24 8.80 11.65
CA PHE A 90 20.33 9.11 12.77
C PHE A 90 20.77 10.31 13.59
N ALA A 91 21.58 11.21 13.03
CA ALA A 91 22.00 12.42 13.72
C ALA A 91 20.79 13.23 14.21
N GLY A 92 20.77 13.55 15.50
CA GLY A 92 19.67 14.27 16.16
C GLY A 92 18.54 13.39 16.70
N VAL A 93 18.55 12.08 16.41
CA VAL A 93 17.65 11.12 17.06
C VAL A 93 18.21 10.78 18.45
N GLY A 94 17.37 10.78 19.49
CA GLY A 94 17.79 10.39 20.83
C GLY A 94 18.27 8.93 20.85
N THR A 95 19.43 8.66 21.46
CA THR A 95 20.08 7.33 21.43
C THR A 95 19.19 6.20 21.97
N SER A 96 18.30 6.49 22.93
CA SER A 96 17.30 5.54 23.45
C SER A 96 16.29 5.05 22.39
N MET A 97 16.13 5.81 21.29
CA MET A 97 15.25 5.47 20.18
C MET A 97 15.99 4.70 19.07
N ILE A 98 17.33 4.71 19.05
CA ILE A 98 18.15 4.14 17.98
C ILE A 98 18.39 2.64 18.23
N ASN A 99 17.36 1.83 18.01
CA ASN A 99 17.43 0.37 18.08
C ASN A 99 16.26 -0.28 17.31
N TYR A 100 16.34 -1.60 17.13
CA TYR A 100 15.34 -2.38 16.38
C TYR A 100 13.89 -2.18 16.84
N ARG A 101 13.63 -1.82 18.11
CA ARG A 101 12.25 -1.55 18.59
C ARG A 101 11.53 -0.48 17.75
N ASN A 102 12.30 0.45 17.17
CA ASN A 102 11.81 1.55 16.35
C ASN A 102 12.22 1.39 14.87
N ALA A 103 12.48 0.16 14.39
CA ALA A 103 12.97 -0.10 13.04
C ALA A 103 12.10 0.53 11.93
N ILE A 104 10.77 0.54 12.08
CA ILE A 104 9.85 1.22 11.14
C ILE A 104 10.16 2.71 11.03
N ASP A 105 10.18 3.43 12.15
CA ASP A 105 10.38 4.88 12.14
C ASP A 105 11.81 5.25 11.72
N LEU A 106 12.80 4.46 12.18
CA LEU A 106 14.20 4.65 11.82
C LEU A 106 14.44 4.38 10.33
N TYR A 107 13.81 3.36 9.74
CA TYR A 107 13.94 3.10 8.31
C TYR A 107 13.38 4.26 7.48
N TYR A 108 12.17 4.75 7.79
CA TYR A 108 11.60 5.87 7.05
C TYR A 108 12.41 7.16 7.25
N HIS A 109 12.99 7.37 8.44
CA HIS A 109 13.95 8.45 8.65
C HIS A 109 15.19 8.29 7.76
N ALA A 110 15.80 7.11 7.74
CA ALA A 110 16.97 6.81 6.92
C ALA A 110 16.68 6.97 5.42
N LEU A 111 15.52 6.50 4.96
CA LEU A 111 15.06 6.65 3.58
C LEU A 111 14.87 8.12 3.21
N TYR A 112 14.28 8.91 4.11
CA TYR A 112 14.15 10.36 3.91
C TYR A 112 15.53 11.04 3.82
N GLN A 113 16.46 10.72 4.74
CA GLN A 113 17.83 11.25 4.70
C GLN A 113 18.54 10.87 3.40
N TYR A 114 18.44 9.61 2.99
CA TYR A 114 19.05 9.14 1.74
C TYR A 114 18.53 9.91 0.52
N ASN A 115 17.23 10.19 0.45
CA ASN A 115 16.61 10.86 -0.70
C ASN A 115 16.77 12.39 -0.69
N HIS A 116 16.98 13.01 0.47
CA HIS A 116 16.90 14.48 0.62
C HIS A 116 18.15 15.13 1.24
N ASN A 117 19.15 14.35 1.63
CA ASN A 117 20.39 14.85 2.21
C ASN A 117 21.58 14.34 1.38
N SER A 118 22.16 15.22 0.56
CA SER A 118 23.27 14.88 -0.34
C SER A 118 24.47 14.30 0.41
N SER A 119 24.77 14.80 1.62
CA SER A 119 25.87 14.28 2.44
C SER A 119 25.64 12.83 2.86
N ILE A 120 24.39 12.44 3.13
CA ILE A 120 24.05 11.04 3.44
C ILE A 120 24.02 10.21 2.17
N PHE A 121 23.48 10.73 1.07
CA PHE A 121 23.43 10.03 -0.22
C PHE A 121 24.84 9.67 -0.72
N GLU A 122 25.79 10.60 -0.62
CA GLU A 122 27.19 10.46 -1.08
C GLU A 122 28.08 9.69 -0.08
N MET A 123 27.58 9.41 1.13
CA MET A 123 28.33 8.66 2.13
C MET A 123 28.70 7.26 1.59
N PRO A 124 29.93 6.77 1.84
CA PRO A 124 30.33 5.43 1.43
C PRO A 124 29.33 4.36 1.90
N ASN A 125 28.88 3.52 0.97
CA ASN A 125 27.93 2.43 1.23
C ASN A 125 26.56 2.86 1.81
N SER A 126 26.13 4.11 1.62
CA SER A 126 24.83 4.59 2.12
C SER A 126 23.64 3.75 1.65
N PHE A 127 23.62 3.38 0.37
CA PHE A 127 22.59 2.49 -0.18
C PHE A 127 22.62 1.09 0.45
N GLY A 128 23.80 0.51 0.68
CA GLY A 128 23.93 -0.79 1.35
C GLY A 128 23.44 -0.76 2.79
N LEU A 129 23.69 0.33 3.53
CA LEU A 129 23.14 0.54 4.87
C LEU A 129 21.60 0.64 4.84
N LEU A 130 21.05 1.35 3.85
CA LEU A 130 19.61 1.44 3.65
C LEU A 130 18.98 0.07 3.35
N GLN A 131 19.66 -0.79 2.57
CA GLN A 131 19.20 -2.16 2.31
C GLN A 131 19.20 -3.02 3.59
N ILE A 132 20.21 -2.89 4.45
CA ILE A 132 20.22 -3.59 5.75
C ILE A 132 19.06 -3.14 6.62
N LEU A 133 18.82 -1.82 6.71
CA LEU A 133 17.67 -1.26 7.43
C LEU A 133 16.34 -1.72 6.83
N ASN A 134 16.24 -1.81 5.50
CA ASN A 134 15.06 -2.34 4.81
C ASN A 134 14.78 -3.80 5.22
N GLY A 135 15.82 -4.63 5.40
CA GLY A 135 15.68 -5.99 5.92
C GLY A 135 15.08 -6.02 7.32
N PHE A 136 15.60 -5.20 8.25
CA PHE A 136 15.09 -5.14 9.62
C PHE A 136 13.66 -4.62 9.71
N VAL A 137 13.32 -3.55 8.97
CA VAL A 137 11.94 -3.06 8.96
C VAL A 137 10.99 -4.04 8.29
N SER A 138 11.42 -4.78 7.26
CA SER A 138 10.60 -5.79 6.60
C SER A 138 10.22 -6.89 7.59
N GLU A 139 11.18 -7.42 8.33
CA GLU A 139 10.93 -8.43 9.37
C GLU A 139 9.97 -7.90 10.44
N GLN A 140 10.20 -6.68 10.94
CA GLN A 140 9.34 -6.07 11.94
C GLN A 140 7.91 -5.84 11.41
N ALA A 141 7.77 -5.27 10.21
CA ALA A 141 6.49 -4.97 9.61
C ALA A 141 5.67 -6.24 9.35
N ILE A 142 6.31 -7.31 8.88
CA ILE A 142 5.67 -8.62 8.69
C ILE A 142 5.19 -9.15 10.05
N SER A 143 6.04 -9.13 11.08
CA SER A 143 5.68 -9.64 12.41
C SER A 143 4.45 -8.95 13.05
N PHE A 144 4.15 -7.71 12.64
CA PHE A 144 2.97 -6.98 13.09
C PHE A 144 1.72 -7.23 12.24
N ASN A 145 1.86 -7.78 11.03
CA ASN A 145 0.76 -8.00 10.09
C ASN A 145 0.50 -9.49 9.78
N THR A 146 1.25 -10.40 10.39
CA THR A 146 1.06 -11.86 10.28
C THR A 146 0.82 -12.49 11.65
N PRO A 147 0.19 -13.68 11.72
CA PRO A 147 -0.05 -14.37 12.99
C PRO A 147 1.18 -14.55 13.85
N SER A 148 0.94 -14.54 15.15
CA SER A 148 1.91 -14.97 16.17
C SER A 148 1.36 -16.15 16.95
N THR A 149 2.18 -16.76 17.79
CA THR A 149 1.72 -17.80 18.73
C THR A 149 0.52 -17.30 19.53
N GLY A 150 -0.61 -17.99 19.42
CA GLY A 150 -1.84 -17.67 20.16
C GLY A 150 -2.63 -16.47 19.65
N SER A 151 -2.30 -15.87 18.50
CA SER A 151 -3.09 -14.78 17.93
C SER A 151 -3.07 -14.74 16.40
N SER A 152 -4.24 -14.59 15.80
CA SER A 152 -4.47 -14.37 14.37
C SER A 152 -4.91 -12.95 14.06
N ILE A 153 -5.05 -12.07 15.05
CA ILE A 153 -5.63 -10.74 14.85
C ILE A 153 -4.76 -9.83 13.98
N GLN A 154 -3.45 -10.08 13.91
CA GLN A 154 -2.49 -9.24 13.20
C GLN A 154 -2.83 -9.06 11.70
N TYR A 155 -3.42 -10.07 11.06
CA TYR A 155 -3.77 -10.00 9.64
C TYR A 155 -5.20 -9.51 9.37
N ILE A 156 -5.90 -8.94 10.36
CA ILE A 156 -7.27 -8.41 10.20
C ILE A 156 -7.38 -7.32 9.13
N ALA A 157 -6.33 -6.51 8.91
CA ALA A 157 -6.29 -5.56 7.81
C ALA A 157 -6.39 -6.25 6.44
N GLY A 158 -5.80 -7.43 6.30
CA GLY A 158 -5.90 -8.24 5.08
C GLY A 158 -7.29 -8.82 4.89
N GLN A 159 -7.95 -9.28 5.96
CA GLN A 159 -9.31 -9.84 5.91
C GLN A 159 -10.35 -8.78 5.53
N THR A 160 -10.27 -7.60 6.14
CA THR A 160 -11.16 -6.47 5.88
C THR A 160 -10.96 -5.94 4.46
N PHE A 161 -9.72 -5.78 4.03
CA PHE A 161 -9.38 -5.42 2.64
C PHE A 161 -9.87 -6.44 1.62
N ALA A 162 -9.61 -7.75 1.81
CA ALA A 162 -10.09 -8.83 0.95
C ALA A 162 -11.62 -8.84 0.85
N SER A 163 -12.30 -8.62 1.97
CA SER A 163 -13.76 -8.51 2.01
C SER A 163 -14.27 -7.33 1.18
N LYS A 164 -13.57 -6.19 1.18
CA LYS A 164 -13.93 -5.04 0.35
C LYS A 164 -13.76 -5.33 -1.15
N ILE A 165 -12.70 -6.05 -1.54
CA ILE A 165 -12.48 -6.46 -2.94
C ILE A 165 -13.64 -7.30 -3.44
N ILE A 166 -14.05 -8.32 -2.68
CA ILE A 166 -15.20 -9.17 -3.02
C ILE A 166 -16.47 -8.33 -3.16
N GLN A 167 -16.71 -7.39 -2.24
CA GLN A 167 -17.86 -6.48 -2.33
C GLN A 167 -17.83 -5.64 -3.62
N GLN A 168 -16.67 -5.10 -4.03
CA GLN A 168 -16.58 -4.32 -5.27
C GLN A 168 -16.87 -5.16 -6.51
N PHE A 169 -16.40 -6.40 -6.56
CA PHE A 169 -16.73 -7.32 -7.65
C PHE A 169 -18.21 -7.69 -7.66
N GLN A 170 -18.81 -7.95 -6.50
CA GLN A 170 -20.26 -8.20 -6.40
C GLN A 170 -21.09 -7.01 -6.90
N GLN A 171 -20.70 -5.77 -6.60
CA GLN A 171 -21.37 -4.56 -7.10
C GLN A 171 -21.20 -4.40 -8.63
N THR A 172 -20.01 -4.69 -9.15
CA THR A 172 -19.78 -4.64 -10.60
C THR A 172 -20.62 -5.69 -11.32
N ILE A 173 -20.71 -6.92 -10.78
CA ILE A 173 -21.49 -8.01 -11.36
C ILE A 173 -23.00 -7.73 -11.28
N SER A 174 -23.49 -7.28 -10.12
CA SER A 174 -24.92 -7.00 -9.92
C SER A 174 -25.43 -5.83 -10.76
N SER A 175 -24.54 -4.87 -11.08
CA SER A 175 -24.83 -3.76 -11.99
C SER A 175 -24.57 -4.10 -13.46
N SER A 176 -24.21 -5.34 -13.79
CA SER A 176 -23.82 -5.74 -15.15
C SER A 176 -22.74 -4.83 -15.76
N GLY A 177 -21.77 -4.43 -14.93
CA GLY A 177 -20.66 -3.56 -15.31
C GLY A 177 -21.04 -2.10 -15.54
N ILE A 178 -22.24 -1.65 -15.14
CA ILE A 178 -22.66 -0.25 -15.30
C ILE A 178 -21.96 0.66 -14.27
N SER A 179 -21.81 0.21 -13.02
CA SER A 179 -21.15 0.96 -11.94
C SER A 179 -19.81 0.35 -11.52
N ASP A 180 -19.03 1.13 -10.77
CA ASP A 180 -17.83 0.67 -10.05
C ASP A 180 -16.72 0.03 -10.90
N LYS A 181 -16.67 0.34 -12.20
CA LYS A 181 -15.67 -0.14 -13.17
C LYS A 181 -14.22 0.04 -12.72
N LEU A 182 -13.96 1.06 -11.91
CA LEU A 182 -12.66 1.29 -11.28
C LEU A 182 -12.86 1.81 -9.86
N SER A 183 -12.23 1.15 -8.91
CA SER A 183 -12.18 1.58 -7.51
C SER A 183 -10.73 1.77 -7.09
N LEU A 184 -10.42 2.94 -6.52
CA LEU A 184 -9.07 3.27 -6.05
C LEU A 184 -9.09 3.49 -4.54
N TYR A 185 -8.22 2.76 -3.84
CA TYR A 185 -8.05 2.85 -2.40
C TYR A 185 -6.62 3.27 -2.10
N PHE A 186 -6.48 4.34 -1.32
CA PHE A 186 -5.19 4.83 -0.85
C PHE A 186 -5.05 4.47 0.62
N GLY A 187 -3.98 3.75 0.96
CA GLY A 187 -3.76 3.23 2.30
C GLY A 187 -2.29 3.02 2.61
N SER A 188 -2.04 2.30 3.70
CA SER A 188 -0.68 1.94 4.11
C SER A 188 -0.28 0.56 3.55
N TYR A 189 0.97 0.16 3.82
CA TYR A 189 1.47 -1.18 3.49
C TYR A 189 0.81 -2.31 4.31
N LYS A 190 0.11 -1.98 5.41
CA LYS A 190 -0.38 -2.98 6.38
C LYS A 190 -1.42 -3.94 5.80
N PRO A 191 -2.48 -3.47 5.09
CA PRO A 191 -3.39 -4.37 4.37
C PRO A 191 -2.67 -5.23 3.32
N MET A 192 -1.62 -4.72 2.67
CA MET A 192 -0.86 -5.48 1.67
C MET A 192 -0.14 -6.67 2.31
N LEU A 193 0.66 -6.43 3.35
CA LEU A 193 1.39 -7.50 4.06
C LEU A 193 0.43 -8.55 4.65
N ALA A 194 -0.66 -8.09 5.28
CA ALA A 194 -1.66 -8.98 5.84
C ALA A 194 -2.39 -9.79 4.75
N PHE A 195 -2.67 -9.18 3.59
CA PHE A 195 -3.27 -9.87 2.45
C PHE A 195 -2.31 -10.90 1.84
N PHE A 196 -1.02 -10.58 1.71
CA PHE A 196 -0.02 -11.52 1.19
C PHE A 196 0.08 -12.78 2.05
N TYR A 197 -0.04 -12.64 3.37
CA TYR A 197 -0.16 -13.78 4.26
C TYR A 197 -1.48 -14.52 4.06
N LEU A 198 -2.61 -13.81 4.08
CA LEU A 198 -3.95 -14.39 3.96
C LEU A 198 -4.14 -15.20 2.67
N SER A 199 -3.54 -14.73 1.57
CA SER A 199 -3.57 -15.37 0.25
C SER A 199 -2.45 -16.41 0.04
N SER A 200 -1.66 -16.71 1.07
CA SER A 200 -0.50 -17.61 1.03
C SER A 200 0.63 -17.18 0.08
N LEU A 201 0.63 -15.94 -0.41
CA LEU A 201 1.67 -15.40 -1.27
C LEU A 201 3.02 -15.26 -0.56
N SER A 202 3.01 -14.87 0.72
CA SER A 202 4.23 -14.72 1.52
C SER A 202 4.71 -16.02 2.17
N THR A 203 3.85 -17.02 2.31
CA THR A 203 4.16 -18.31 2.94
C THR A 203 4.48 -19.43 1.96
N SER A 204 4.20 -19.24 0.67
CA SER A 204 4.51 -20.20 -0.39
C SER A 204 6.00 -20.28 -0.69
N ASP A 205 6.53 -21.49 -0.90
CA ASP A 205 7.92 -21.72 -1.29
C ASP A 205 8.28 -21.10 -2.66
N VAL A 206 7.28 -20.90 -3.52
CA VAL A 206 7.46 -20.39 -4.89
C VAL A 206 7.48 -18.85 -4.89
N THR A 207 6.58 -18.22 -4.14
CA THR A 207 6.36 -16.77 -4.19
C THR A 207 6.86 -16.01 -2.96
N GLY A 208 7.12 -16.69 -1.84
CA GLY A 208 7.33 -16.09 -0.53
C GLY A 208 8.41 -15.00 -0.51
N ARG A 209 9.52 -15.22 -1.23
CA ARG A 209 10.60 -14.24 -1.35
C ARG A 209 10.16 -12.88 -1.93
N ARG A 210 9.16 -12.84 -2.80
CA ARG A 210 8.66 -11.61 -3.43
C ARG A 210 7.64 -10.85 -2.57
N PHE A 211 7.01 -11.54 -1.63
CA PHE A 211 5.92 -11.01 -0.79
C PHE A 211 6.28 -10.94 0.70
N SER A 212 7.56 -11.08 1.03
CA SER A 212 8.10 -11.03 2.40
C SER A 212 9.05 -9.86 2.61
N THR A 213 8.73 -8.72 1.99
CA THR A 213 9.45 -7.46 2.18
C THR A 213 8.45 -6.33 2.45
N LEU A 214 8.91 -5.26 3.13
CA LEU A 214 8.11 -4.06 3.28
C LEU A 214 7.81 -3.47 1.89
N PRO A 215 6.54 -3.25 1.54
CA PRO A 215 6.19 -2.58 0.29
C PRO A 215 6.80 -1.18 0.22
N ASP A 216 7.43 -0.88 -0.92
CA ASP A 216 8.05 0.42 -1.17
C ASP A 216 6.98 1.51 -1.34
N TYR A 217 7.40 2.77 -1.20
CA TYR A 217 6.51 3.90 -1.47
C TYR A 217 5.98 3.87 -2.90
N GLY A 218 4.67 4.09 -3.03
CA GLY A 218 3.96 4.02 -4.32
C GLY A 218 3.74 2.60 -4.83
N SER A 219 4.02 1.57 -4.03
CA SER A 219 3.57 0.21 -4.30
C SER A 219 2.06 0.14 -4.51
N THR A 220 1.64 -0.78 -5.39
CA THR A 220 0.25 -0.92 -5.82
C THR A 220 -0.12 -2.38 -5.92
N ILE A 221 -1.30 -2.73 -5.43
CA ILE A 221 -1.98 -3.99 -5.72
C ILE A 221 -3.18 -3.68 -6.60
N ALA A 222 -3.40 -4.50 -7.64
CA ALA A 222 -4.59 -4.47 -8.46
C ALA A 222 -5.27 -5.84 -8.47
N PHE A 223 -6.60 -5.81 -8.43
CA PHE A 223 -7.46 -6.97 -8.68
C PHE A 223 -8.35 -6.64 -9.85
N GLU A 224 -8.32 -7.48 -10.87
CA GLU A 224 -9.05 -7.26 -12.10
C GLU A 224 -10.06 -8.38 -12.28
N LEU A 225 -11.33 -8.00 -12.46
CA LEU A 225 -12.40 -8.90 -12.84
C LEU A 225 -12.52 -8.84 -14.37
N PHE A 226 -12.36 -9.97 -15.02
CA PHE A 226 -12.35 -10.04 -16.49
C PHE A 226 -13.04 -11.30 -17.00
N SER A 227 -13.37 -11.31 -18.28
CA SER A 227 -13.81 -12.50 -19.01
C SER A 227 -12.96 -12.64 -20.26
N TYR A 228 -12.95 -13.83 -20.85
CA TYR A 228 -12.36 -14.03 -22.17
C TYR A 228 -13.44 -13.82 -23.23
N ALA A 229 -13.23 -12.83 -24.11
CA ALA A 229 -13.97 -12.68 -25.34
C ALA A 229 -12.99 -12.85 -26.50
N GLU A 230 -13.40 -13.53 -27.57
CA GLU A 230 -12.59 -13.62 -28.77
C GLU A 230 -12.37 -12.23 -29.37
N GLU A 231 -11.13 -11.96 -29.78
CA GLU A 231 -10.76 -10.67 -30.35
C GLU A 231 -11.62 -10.36 -31.59
N GLY A 232 -12.31 -9.21 -31.59
CA GLY A 232 -13.21 -8.82 -32.68
C GLY A 232 -14.65 -9.35 -32.58
N GLN A 233 -15.00 -10.08 -31.52
CA GLN A 233 -16.37 -10.57 -31.25
C GLN A 233 -17.12 -9.76 -30.17
N TYR A 234 -16.58 -8.62 -29.75
CA TYR A 234 -17.20 -7.77 -28.73
C TYR A 234 -17.44 -6.35 -29.23
N ASP A 235 -18.63 -5.83 -28.98
CA ASP A 235 -19.03 -4.45 -29.22
C ASP A 235 -19.87 -3.91 -28.03
N SER A 236 -20.45 -2.71 -28.17
CA SER A 236 -21.27 -2.11 -27.12
C SER A 236 -22.60 -2.85 -26.84
N SER A 237 -22.99 -3.80 -27.69
CA SER A 237 -24.19 -4.64 -27.54
C SER A 237 -23.89 -5.99 -26.89
N THR A 238 -22.61 -6.36 -26.76
CA THR A 238 -22.20 -7.58 -26.06
C THR A 238 -22.69 -7.55 -24.61
N PRO A 239 -23.49 -8.54 -24.17
CA PRO A 239 -24.01 -8.55 -22.81
C PRO A 239 -22.87 -8.74 -21.81
N PHE A 240 -23.12 -8.31 -20.57
CA PHE A 240 -22.19 -8.60 -19.48
C PHE A 240 -22.04 -10.13 -19.30
N PRO A 241 -20.81 -10.64 -19.12
CA PRO A 241 -20.57 -12.08 -19.01
C PRO A 241 -21.31 -12.72 -17.84
N ASN A 242 -21.64 -14.00 -17.97
CA ASN A 242 -22.18 -14.78 -16.86
C ASN A 242 -21.13 -14.99 -15.78
N ALA A 243 -21.56 -15.21 -14.54
CA ALA A 243 -20.64 -15.34 -13.40
C ALA A 243 -19.61 -16.47 -13.54
N ASN A 244 -19.93 -17.53 -14.27
CA ASN A 244 -19.03 -18.66 -14.55
C ASN A 244 -18.02 -18.39 -15.68
N GLU A 245 -18.15 -17.26 -16.38
CA GLU A 245 -17.23 -16.79 -17.42
C GLU A 245 -16.25 -15.73 -16.89
N LEU A 246 -16.40 -15.36 -15.61
CA LEU A 246 -15.58 -14.36 -14.93
C LEU A 246 -14.37 -14.98 -14.24
N TRP A 247 -13.27 -14.27 -14.33
CA TRP A 247 -11.97 -14.59 -13.75
C TRP A 247 -11.45 -13.40 -12.96
N VAL A 248 -10.61 -13.68 -11.96
CA VAL A 248 -9.93 -12.66 -11.17
C VAL A 248 -8.43 -12.78 -11.40
N ARG A 249 -7.79 -11.67 -11.74
CA ARG A 249 -6.33 -11.55 -11.81
C ARG A 249 -5.85 -10.65 -10.67
N PHE A 250 -4.79 -11.10 -9.98
CA PHE A 250 -4.07 -10.32 -8.98
C PHE A 250 -2.75 -9.81 -9.59
N ILE A 251 -2.40 -8.56 -9.31
CA ILE A 251 -1.15 -7.94 -9.73
C ILE A 251 -0.60 -7.12 -8.57
N PHE A 252 0.71 -7.19 -8.36
CA PHE A 252 1.46 -6.37 -7.42
C PHE A 252 2.62 -5.69 -8.12
N ARG A 253 2.78 -4.39 -7.90
CA ARG A 253 3.97 -3.61 -8.29
C ARG A 253 4.58 -3.01 -7.05
N ASN A 254 5.82 -3.36 -6.75
CA ASN A 254 6.51 -2.89 -5.55
C ASN A 254 7.34 -1.64 -5.84
N GLY A 255 6.71 -0.46 -5.76
CA GLY A 255 7.37 0.81 -6.01
C GLY A 255 6.96 1.47 -7.33
N THR A 256 7.71 2.51 -7.70
CA THR A 256 7.40 3.39 -8.84
C THR A 256 8.50 3.42 -9.88
N LEU A 257 9.63 2.76 -9.66
CA LEU A 257 10.74 2.74 -10.60
C LEU A 257 10.31 2.02 -11.88
N ASN A 258 10.83 2.47 -13.02
CA ASN A 258 10.53 1.87 -14.32
C ASN A 258 11.03 0.42 -14.44
N THR A 259 11.97 0.02 -13.56
CA THR A 259 12.52 -1.32 -13.47
C THR A 259 11.71 -2.25 -12.56
N ASP A 260 10.75 -1.73 -11.79
CA ASP A 260 9.95 -2.54 -10.87
C ASP A 260 8.97 -3.40 -11.66
N PRO A 261 9.08 -4.74 -11.60
CA PRO A 261 8.25 -5.63 -12.39
C PRO A 261 6.80 -5.65 -11.89
N LEU A 262 5.88 -5.95 -12.79
CA LEU A 262 4.54 -6.43 -12.40
C LEU A 262 4.66 -7.89 -11.98
N ILE A 263 4.23 -8.19 -10.76
CA ILE A 263 4.24 -9.52 -10.16
C ILE A 263 2.79 -10.01 -10.12
N SER A 264 2.53 -11.21 -10.65
CA SER A 264 1.22 -11.88 -10.61
C SER A 264 1.35 -13.25 -9.97
#